data_AF-A0A074YZQ1-F1
#
_entry.id   AF-A0A074YZQ1-F1
#
_cell.length_a   1.000
_cell.length_b   1.000
_cell.length_c   1.000
_cell.angle_alpha   90.00
_cell.angle_beta   90.00
_cell.angle_gamma   90.00
#
_symmetry.space_group_name_H-M   'P 1'
#
loop_
_entity.id
_entity.type
_entity.pdbx_description
1 polymer ?
#
loop_
_entity_poly.entity_id
_entity_poly.type
_entity_poly.pdbx_seq_one_letter_code
_entity_poly.pdbx_strand_id
1 'polypeptide(L)'
;MPPTRKRRAPANEEPEDLDGHVRQTQRRRVSDPDEDEFAGGDVSAVQGDGNFDAMVKNMVRLVLACEYSRTPVRRADITAKVLGTNARHFKAVFNEAQIQLRGTFGMEMTELPLREKVTLAQRRAAQKSQTTQKSSGSWILTSVLPERFRQAEILPPSQAPTAELESQYTGLYTFVVSLILLNGGMLPDGKLERYLKRVDVEEAAAQNSVNIMVSGGDKTEKLLKRMEKDGYVIKIRDNTSGEETVEWTVGPRGRTEIGDTGVRGMVRQVYGEVDDQAELERALERSLGTNEVPKRRAEQAAQTQKKGRRRRTEVREGGGTSDESSDDD
;
A
#
# COMPACT_ATOMS: atom_id res chain seq x y z
N MET A 1 66.28 18.98 -38.35
CA MET A 1 66.63 19.92 -37.27
C MET A 1 65.44 20.85 -37.03
N PRO A 2 65.23 21.27 -35.76
CA PRO A 2 63.95 21.75 -35.17
C PRO A 2 63.85 23.30 -35.34
N PRO A 3 62.99 24.11 -34.65
CA PRO A 3 62.18 23.87 -33.44
C PRO A 3 60.79 24.59 -33.52
N THR A 4 59.96 24.86 -32.50
CA THR A 4 60.08 25.01 -31.04
C THR A 4 58.67 25.11 -30.45
N ARG A 5 58.53 24.61 -29.23
CA ARG A 5 57.37 24.66 -28.33
C ARG A 5 57.29 26.03 -27.62
N LYS A 6 56.10 26.62 -27.42
CA LYS A 6 55.86 27.58 -26.31
C LYS A 6 54.41 27.52 -25.80
N ARG A 7 54.30 27.34 -24.47
CA ARG A 7 53.09 27.32 -23.63
C ARG A 7 52.60 28.75 -23.37
N ARG A 8 51.29 28.97 -23.28
CA ARG A 8 50.56 29.51 -22.10
C ARG A 8 49.10 29.85 -22.45
N ALA A 9 48.17 29.42 -21.60
CA ALA A 9 46.81 29.93 -21.46
C ALA A 9 46.82 31.31 -20.77
N PRO A 10 45.73 32.11 -20.73
CA PRO A 10 44.63 31.88 -19.77
C PRO A 10 43.24 32.48 -20.14
N ALA A 11 42.33 32.44 -19.16
CA ALA A 11 41.06 33.18 -18.98
C ALA A 11 39.84 32.59 -19.73
N ASN A 12 38.87 32.01 -19.04
CA ASN A 12 37.84 32.57 -18.14
C ASN A 12 36.71 33.27 -18.90
N GLU A 13 35.49 33.02 -18.42
CA GLU A 13 34.19 33.63 -18.76
C GLU A 13 33.21 32.72 -19.53
N GLU A 14 32.14 32.38 -18.82
CA GLU A 14 30.83 31.86 -19.27
C GLU A 14 30.11 32.94 -20.14
N PRO A 15 28.85 32.83 -20.62
CA PRO A 15 27.86 31.73 -20.58
C PRO A 15 27.04 31.59 -21.90
N GLU A 16 25.94 30.82 -21.83
CA GLU A 16 24.69 30.87 -22.61
C GLU A 16 24.60 30.33 -24.07
N ASP A 17 23.72 29.32 -24.16
CA ASP A 17 22.59 29.21 -25.10
C ASP A 17 22.69 28.54 -26.50
N LEU A 18 21.59 27.79 -26.74
CA LEU A 18 20.93 27.42 -27.99
C LEU A 18 21.17 26.02 -28.61
N ASP A 19 20.12 25.20 -28.46
CA ASP A 19 19.41 24.38 -29.45
C ASP A 19 20.17 23.42 -30.39
N GLY A 20 19.67 22.16 -30.43
CA GLY A 20 19.88 21.29 -31.60
C GLY A 20 19.78 19.77 -31.40
N HIS A 21 18.55 19.26 -31.46
CA HIS A 21 18.16 17.95 -32.02
C HIS A 21 18.67 16.59 -31.47
N VAL A 22 17.72 15.87 -30.85
CA VAL A 22 17.24 14.49 -31.15
C VAL A 22 18.29 13.40 -31.47
N ARG A 23 18.35 12.38 -30.61
CA ARG A 23 18.41 10.95 -31.00
C ARG A 23 17.96 10.03 -29.85
N GLN A 24 16.79 9.42 -30.03
CA GLN A 24 16.25 8.35 -29.19
C GLN A 24 17.11 7.09 -29.31
N THR A 25 17.60 6.57 -28.17
CA THR A 25 18.19 5.23 -28.10
C THR A 25 17.12 4.25 -27.61
N GLN A 26 16.75 3.32 -28.50
CA GLN A 26 15.83 2.21 -28.24
C GLN A 26 16.36 1.32 -27.11
N ARG A 27 15.71 1.34 -25.95
CA ARG A 27 15.90 0.29 -24.93
C ARG A 27 15.08 -0.94 -25.30
N ARG A 28 15.83 -1.91 -25.81
CA ARG A 28 15.59 -3.36 -25.90
C ARG A 28 14.48 -3.86 -24.97
N ARG A 29 13.35 -4.26 -25.58
CA ARG A 29 12.35 -5.15 -24.97
C ARG A 29 13.04 -6.46 -24.59
N VAL A 30 12.97 -6.83 -23.31
CA VAL A 30 13.15 -8.22 -22.89
C VAL A 30 11.75 -8.81 -22.84
N SER A 31 11.45 -9.66 -23.81
CA SER A 31 10.27 -10.52 -23.82
C SER A 31 10.55 -11.67 -22.85
N ASP A 32 9.71 -11.82 -21.83
CA ASP A 32 9.70 -12.95 -20.90
C ASP A 32 9.15 -14.17 -21.66
N PRO A 33 9.89 -15.29 -21.81
CA PRO A 33 9.37 -16.44 -22.52
C PRO A 33 8.47 -17.28 -21.62
N ASP A 34 7.44 -17.81 -22.27
CA ASP A 34 6.35 -18.63 -21.75
C ASP A 34 6.82 -19.78 -20.84
N GLU A 35 6.20 -19.89 -19.66
CA GLU A 35 6.32 -21.05 -18.77
C GLU A 35 5.29 -22.11 -19.18
N ASP A 36 5.72 -23.07 -20.00
CA ASP A 36 5.11 -24.40 -20.05
C ASP A 36 6.20 -25.45 -19.88
N GLU A 37 6.06 -26.30 -18.87
CA GLU A 37 5.85 -27.74 -19.04
C GLU A 37 6.39 -28.52 -17.82
N PHE A 38 5.46 -29.20 -17.15
CA PHE A 38 5.70 -30.12 -16.06
C PHE A 38 6.52 -31.34 -16.54
N ALA A 39 7.64 -31.62 -15.88
CA ALA A 39 8.19 -32.97 -15.82
C ALA A 39 8.67 -33.25 -14.39
N GLY A 40 7.94 -34.13 -13.70
CA GLY A 40 8.36 -34.69 -12.43
C GLY A 40 9.66 -35.47 -12.61
N GLY A 41 10.67 -35.10 -11.83
CA GLY A 41 11.96 -35.77 -11.75
C GLY A 41 12.38 -35.83 -10.29
N ASP A 42 12.35 -37.05 -9.76
CA ASP A 42 12.88 -37.53 -8.48
C ASP A 42 14.06 -36.71 -7.94
N VAL A 43 13.91 -36.16 -6.73
CA VAL A 43 14.98 -35.42 -6.04
C VAL A 43 15.70 -36.35 -5.08
N SER A 44 16.87 -36.81 -5.50
CA SER A 44 17.91 -37.37 -4.64
C SER A 44 18.20 -36.44 -3.45
N ALA A 45 17.54 -36.72 -2.33
CA ALA A 45 17.68 -36.01 -1.06
C ALA A 45 18.81 -36.63 -0.22
N VAL A 46 20.08 -36.29 -0.50
CA VAL A 46 21.18 -36.66 0.42
C VAL A 46 22.27 -35.58 0.56
N GLN A 47 22.15 -34.42 -0.13
CA GLN A 47 23.18 -33.37 -0.07
C GLN A 47 22.57 -31.96 0.00
N GLY A 48 21.63 -31.72 0.93
CA GLY A 48 20.91 -30.43 0.97
C GLY A 48 20.22 -30.03 2.29
N ASP A 49 20.06 -30.95 3.24
CA ASP A 49 19.22 -30.72 4.43
C ASP A 49 19.72 -29.60 5.35
N GLY A 50 21.04 -29.50 5.56
CA GLY A 50 21.62 -28.44 6.38
C GLY A 50 21.47 -27.04 5.78
N ASN A 51 21.51 -26.92 4.45
CA ASN A 51 21.31 -25.65 3.75
C ASN A 51 19.81 -25.27 3.74
N PHE A 52 18.92 -26.26 3.58
CA PHE A 52 17.48 -26.04 3.65
C PHE A 52 17.02 -25.56 5.03
N ASP A 53 17.43 -26.25 6.10
CA ASP A 53 17.11 -25.87 7.48
C ASP A 53 17.66 -24.47 7.83
N ALA A 54 18.88 -24.15 7.37
CA ALA A 54 19.44 -22.82 7.53
C ALA A 54 18.60 -21.74 6.82
N MET A 55 18.11 -21.99 5.60
CA MET A 55 17.22 -21.07 4.88
C MET A 55 15.90 -20.88 5.63
N VAL A 56 15.31 -21.94 6.19
CA VAL A 56 14.08 -21.85 6.99
C VAL A 56 14.31 -20.99 8.24
N LYS A 57 15.36 -21.27 9.01
CA LYS A 57 15.71 -20.49 10.21
C LYS A 57 15.99 -19.02 9.88
N ASN A 58 16.66 -18.76 8.77
CA ASN A 58 16.93 -17.40 8.29
C ASN A 58 15.65 -16.68 7.85
N MET A 59 14.70 -17.38 7.21
CA MET A 59 13.38 -16.83 6.89
C MET A 59 12.63 -16.46 8.17
N VAL A 60 12.53 -17.38 9.12
CA VAL A 60 11.85 -17.13 10.42
C VAL A 60 12.47 -15.93 11.12
N ARG A 61 13.81 -15.85 11.21
CA ARG A 61 14.51 -14.71 11.83
C ARG A 61 14.24 -13.39 11.11
N LEU A 62 14.31 -13.37 9.78
CA LEU A 62 14.03 -12.18 8.97
C LEU A 62 12.61 -11.67 9.24
N VAL A 63 11.65 -12.59 9.24
CA VAL A 63 10.23 -12.31 9.37
C VAL A 63 9.90 -11.78 10.76
N LEU A 64 10.46 -12.36 11.83
CA LEU A 64 10.34 -11.84 13.20
C LEU A 64 10.94 -10.44 13.35
N ALA A 65 12.09 -10.18 12.71
CA ALA A 65 12.71 -8.85 12.73
C ALA A 65 11.88 -7.80 11.98
N CYS A 66 11.25 -8.21 10.87
CA CYS A 66 10.32 -7.36 10.12
C CYS A 66 9.09 -7.02 10.97
N GLU A 67 8.51 -7.97 11.68
CA GLU A 67 7.38 -7.71 12.58
C GLU A 67 7.77 -6.76 13.71
N TYR A 68 8.91 -7.02 14.36
CA TYR A 68 9.43 -6.15 15.41
C TYR A 68 9.60 -4.69 14.94
N SER A 69 10.02 -4.48 13.69
CA SER A 69 10.20 -3.14 13.09
C SER A 69 8.95 -2.60 12.38
N ARG A 70 7.83 -3.32 12.43
CA ARG A 70 6.60 -3.04 11.68
C ARG A 70 6.76 -2.90 10.17
N THR A 71 7.75 -3.57 9.61
CA THR A 71 8.00 -3.53 8.17
C THR A 71 7.34 -4.73 7.48
N PRO A 72 6.69 -4.53 6.33
CA PRO A 72 6.14 -5.64 5.57
C PRO A 72 7.28 -6.51 5.00
N VAL A 73 7.11 -7.82 5.04
CA VAL A 73 8.03 -8.79 4.47
C VAL A 73 7.76 -8.90 2.97
N ARG A 74 8.71 -8.49 2.12
CA ARG A 74 8.55 -8.57 0.66
C ARG A 74 9.22 -9.81 0.09
N ARG A 75 8.63 -10.39 -0.96
CA ARG A 75 9.21 -11.53 -1.68
C ARG A 75 10.63 -11.26 -2.18
N ALA A 76 10.87 -10.05 -2.68
CA ALA A 76 12.20 -9.64 -3.13
C ALA A 76 13.25 -9.66 -2.01
N ASP A 77 12.87 -9.21 -0.80
CA ASP A 77 13.76 -9.20 0.36
C ASP A 77 14.06 -10.63 0.85
N ILE A 78 13.06 -11.51 0.84
CA ILE A 78 13.27 -12.94 1.13
C ILE A 78 14.24 -13.55 0.12
N THR A 79 14.01 -13.33 -1.19
CA THR A 79 14.90 -13.88 -2.22
C THR A 79 16.32 -13.36 -2.05
N ALA A 80 16.50 -12.06 -1.81
CA ALA A 80 17.83 -11.46 -1.67
C ALA A 80 18.56 -11.87 -0.38
N LYS A 81 17.86 -11.92 0.76
CA LYS A 81 18.48 -12.11 2.09
C LYS A 81 18.50 -13.56 2.58
N VAL A 82 17.61 -14.41 2.07
CA VAL A 82 17.44 -15.80 2.55
C VAL A 82 17.84 -16.81 1.48
N LEU A 83 17.29 -16.68 0.27
CA LEU A 83 17.43 -17.72 -0.75
C LEU A 83 18.65 -17.52 -1.65
N GLY A 84 19.05 -16.28 -1.93
CA GLY A 84 20.10 -15.95 -2.88
C GLY A 84 19.82 -16.54 -4.26
N THR A 85 20.69 -17.44 -4.72
CA THR A 85 20.54 -18.18 -5.99
C THR A 85 19.50 -19.31 -5.93
N ASN A 86 19.04 -19.69 -4.74
CA ASN A 86 18.12 -20.81 -4.51
C ASN A 86 16.64 -20.40 -4.57
N ALA A 87 16.28 -19.42 -5.39
CA ALA A 87 14.92 -18.86 -5.47
C ALA A 87 13.82 -19.92 -5.71
N ARG A 88 14.14 -21.02 -6.41
CA ARG A 88 13.24 -22.17 -6.64
C ARG A 88 12.76 -22.83 -5.35
N HIS A 89 13.54 -22.76 -4.27
CA HIS A 89 13.19 -23.36 -2.99
C HIS A 89 12.20 -22.49 -2.17
N PHE A 90 11.81 -21.31 -2.65
CA PHE A 90 10.93 -20.38 -1.93
C PHE A 90 9.70 -21.07 -1.34
N LYS A 91 8.95 -21.85 -2.14
CA LYS A 91 7.69 -22.47 -1.70
C LYS A 91 7.93 -23.48 -0.58
N ALA A 92 8.96 -24.32 -0.70
CA ALA A 92 9.31 -25.31 0.31
C ALA A 92 9.77 -24.64 1.60
N VAL A 93 10.68 -23.66 1.51
CA VAL A 93 11.18 -22.90 2.67
C VAL A 93 10.05 -22.12 3.35
N PHE A 94 9.16 -21.50 2.57
CA PHE A 94 8.02 -20.74 3.09
C PHE A 94 7.04 -21.62 3.87
N ASN A 95 6.69 -22.79 3.34
CA ASN A 95 5.79 -23.72 4.01
C ASN A 95 6.39 -24.24 5.33
N GLU A 96 7.68 -24.61 5.32
CA GLU A 96 8.35 -25.08 6.52
C GLU A 96 8.50 -23.96 7.56
N ALA A 97 8.82 -22.73 7.12
CA ALA A 97 8.86 -21.57 8.00
C ALA A 97 7.48 -21.28 8.63
N GLN A 98 6.38 -21.43 7.89
CA GLN A 98 5.02 -21.30 8.44
C GLN A 98 4.73 -22.34 9.53
N ILE A 99 5.21 -23.58 9.37
CA ILE A 99 5.08 -24.61 10.40
C ILE A 99 5.84 -24.20 11.67
N GLN A 100 7.10 -23.76 11.53
CA GLN A 100 7.90 -23.31 12.68
C GLN A 100 7.33 -22.05 13.36
N LEU A 101 6.83 -21.09 12.58
CA LEU A 101 6.18 -19.89 13.10
C LEU A 101 4.95 -20.23 13.94
N ARG A 102 4.08 -21.12 13.45
CA ARG A 102 2.88 -21.55 14.20
C ARG A 102 3.25 -22.38 15.42
N GLY A 103 4.13 -23.36 15.26
CA GLY A 103 4.47 -24.33 16.30
C GLY A 103 5.27 -23.73 17.46
N THR A 104 6.21 -22.84 17.17
CA THR A 104 7.13 -22.29 18.18
C THR A 104 6.72 -20.90 18.66
N PHE A 105 6.24 -20.05 17.74
CA PHE A 105 6.00 -18.64 18.03
C PHE A 105 4.52 -18.28 18.13
N GLY A 106 3.60 -19.16 17.75
CA GLY A 106 2.18 -18.86 17.71
C GLY A 106 1.84 -17.72 16.74
N MET A 107 2.61 -17.59 15.65
CA MET A 107 2.41 -16.58 14.62
C MET A 107 2.31 -17.21 13.23
N GLU A 108 1.75 -16.48 12.27
CA GLU A 108 1.71 -16.88 10.86
C GLU A 108 2.02 -15.69 9.95
N MET A 109 2.61 -15.97 8.78
CA MET A 109 2.73 -14.97 7.72
C MET A 109 1.40 -14.82 6.98
N THR A 110 0.78 -13.66 7.10
CA THR A 110 -0.47 -13.31 6.42
C THR A 110 -0.18 -12.34 5.28
N GLU A 111 -0.71 -12.64 4.10
CA GLU A 111 -0.50 -11.81 2.91
C GLU A 111 -1.29 -10.50 3.02
N LEU A 112 -0.61 -9.39 2.74
CA LEU A 112 -1.25 -8.08 2.69
C LEU A 112 -2.06 -7.96 1.40
N PRO A 113 -3.27 -7.37 1.46
CA PRO A 113 -4.05 -7.10 0.26
C PRO A 113 -3.29 -6.14 -0.66
N LEU A 114 -3.50 -6.29 -1.98
CA LEU A 114 -2.94 -5.35 -2.94
C LEU A 114 -3.47 -3.94 -2.62
N ARG A 115 -2.57 -2.95 -2.67
CA ARG A 115 -2.96 -1.55 -2.54
C ARG A 115 -4.08 -1.24 -3.53
N GLU A 116 -5.20 -0.74 -3.02
CA GLU A 116 -6.27 -0.31 -3.88
C GLU A 116 -5.80 0.82 -4.78
N LYS A 117 -6.19 0.75 -6.03
CA LYS A 117 -5.92 1.79 -7.02
C LYS A 117 -6.97 2.86 -6.85
N VAL A 118 -6.71 3.78 -5.93
CA VAL A 118 -7.73 4.74 -5.51
C VAL A 118 -7.83 5.93 -6.48
N THR A 119 -6.73 6.35 -7.11
CA THR A 119 -6.75 7.52 -8.02
C THR A 119 -7.32 7.20 -9.41
N LEU A 120 -7.94 8.19 -10.06
CA LEU A 120 -8.51 8.06 -11.40
C LEU A 120 -7.46 7.63 -12.45
N ALA A 121 -6.22 8.12 -12.32
CA ALA A 121 -5.09 7.75 -13.17
C ALA A 121 -4.68 6.29 -12.97
N GLN A 122 -4.61 5.82 -11.73
CA GLN A 122 -4.31 4.42 -11.41
C GLN A 122 -5.43 3.48 -11.88
N ARG A 123 -6.69 3.92 -11.80
CA ARG A 123 -7.85 3.18 -12.31
C ARG A 123 -7.87 3.07 -13.84
N ARG A 124 -7.53 4.15 -14.58
CA ARG A 124 -7.38 4.12 -16.05
C ARG A 124 -6.22 3.23 -16.51
N ALA A 125 -5.12 3.19 -15.76
CA ALA A 125 -4.00 2.27 -16.03
C ALA A 125 -4.35 0.81 -15.74
N ALA A 126 -5.22 0.55 -14.75
CA ALA A 126 -5.69 -0.79 -14.39
C ALA A 126 -6.67 -1.39 -15.39
N GLN A 127 -7.52 -0.58 -16.03
CA GLN A 127 -8.44 -1.06 -17.06
C GLN A 127 -7.71 -1.60 -18.31
N LYS A 128 -6.44 -1.23 -18.50
CA LYS A 128 -5.57 -1.76 -19.57
C LYS A 128 -4.85 -3.06 -19.19
N SER A 129 -4.88 -3.47 -17.92
CA SER A 129 -4.23 -4.68 -17.41
C SER A 129 -5.23 -5.54 -16.64
N GLN A 130 -6.23 -6.07 -17.34
CA GLN A 130 -7.04 -7.18 -16.83
C GLN A 130 -6.28 -8.49 -17.06
N THR A 131 -5.49 -8.91 -16.09
CA THR A 131 -5.03 -10.30 -15.98
C THR A 131 -4.95 -10.68 -14.50
N THR A 132 -5.53 -11.86 -14.19
CA THR A 132 -5.40 -12.77 -13.04
C THR A 132 -4.92 -12.17 -11.71
N GLN A 133 -5.67 -12.39 -10.62
CA GLN A 133 -5.29 -11.99 -9.25
C GLN A 133 -3.85 -12.45 -8.92
N LYS A 134 -2.88 -11.54 -9.03
CA LYS A 134 -1.51 -11.78 -8.64
C LYS A 134 -1.41 -11.65 -7.12
N SER A 135 -0.68 -12.55 -6.47
CA SER A 135 -0.30 -12.42 -5.06
C SER A 135 0.39 -11.05 -4.86
N SER A 136 0.12 -10.35 -3.78
CA SER A 136 0.81 -9.10 -3.44
C SER A 136 2.32 -9.33 -3.25
N GLY A 137 2.70 -10.56 -2.87
CA GLY A 137 4.09 -10.89 -2.58
C GLY A 137 4.64 -10.11 -1.39
N SER A 138 3.75 -9.65 -0.51
CA SER A 138 4.05 -8.88 0.67
C SER A 138 3.26 -9.43 1.84
N TRP A 139 3.92 -9.75 2.95
CA TRP A 139 3.32 -10.38 4.13
C TRP A 139 3.59 -9.56 5.40
N ILE A 140 2.80 -9.81 6.43
CA ILE A 140 3.04 -9.39 7.83
C ILE A 140 2.90 -10.59 8.74
N LEU A 141 3.31 -10.46 10.01
CA LEU A 141 3.06 -11.50 11.01
C LEU A 141 1.80 -11.20 11.80
N THR A 142 0.93 -12.20 11.87
CA THR A 142 -0.29 -12.14 12.67
C THR A 142 -0.26 -13.23 13.73
N SER A 143 -0.77 -12.92 14.93
CA SER A 143 -0.87 -13.91 16.00
C SER A 143 -1.98 -14.92 15.72
N VAL A 144 -1.64 -16.21 15.80
CA VAL A 144 -2.61 -17.30 15.77
C VAL A 144 -3.03 -17.75 17.17
N LEU A 145 -2.53 -17.06 18.20
CA LEU A 145 -2.89 -17.37 19.58
C LEU A 145 -4.37 -17.06 19.84
N PRO A 146 -5.05 -17.87 20.68
CA PRO A 146 -6.39 -17.55 21.18
C PRO A 146 -6.45 -16.18 21.87
N GLU A 147 -7.62 -15.53 21.85
CA GLU A 147 -7.82 -14.16 22.35
C GLU A 147 -7.31 -13.94 23.79
N ARG A 148 -7.50 -14.92 24.68
CA ARG A 148 -7.01 -14.88 26.07
C ARG A 148 -5.49 -14.71 26.20
N PHE A 149 -4.72 -15.03 25.15
CA PHE A 149 -3.26 -14.91 25.12
C PHE A 149 -2.78 -13.73 24.27
N ARG A 150 -3.68 -12.93 23.70
CA ARG A 150 -3.37 -11.70 22.95
C ARG A 150 -3.32 -10.49 23.87
N GLN A 151 -2.71 -10.65 25.03
CA GLN A 151 -2.55 -9.59 26.02
C GLN A 151 -1.17 -8.95 25.85
N ALA A 152 -1.06 -7.65 26.14
CA ALA A 152 0.19 -6.90 26.02
C ALA A 152 1.33 -7.45 26.91
N GLU A 153 0.98 -8.18 27.98
CA GLU A 153 1.95 -8.88 28.84
C GLU A 153 2.60 -10.09 28.15
N ILE A 154 1.89 -10.72 27.21
CA ILE A 154 2.31 -11.96 26.53
C ILE A 154 2.91 -11.65 25.17
N LEU A 155 2.30 -10.71 24.43
CA LEU A 155 2.79 -10.23 23.15
C LEU A 155 3.49 -8.89 23.37
N PRO A 156 4.83 -8.90 23.55
CA PRO A 156 5.56 -7.69 23.87
C PRO A 156 5.43 -6.67 22.74
N PRO A 157 5.61 -5.39 23.07
CA PRO A 157 5.52 -4.33 22.09
C PRO A 157 6.49 -4.55 20.94
N SER A 158 6.15 -4.00 19.78
CA SER A 158 7.12 -3.90 18.68
C SER A 158 8.27 -2.95 19.09
N GLN A 159 9.11 -2.52 18.16
CA GLN A 159 10.18 -1.54 18.38
C GLN A 159 9.64 -0.19 18.92
N ALA A 160 9.27 -0.17 20.19
CA ALA A 160 8.76 0.95 20.95
C ALA A 160 9.57 1.05 22.26
N PRO A 161 9.90 2.27 22.73
CA PRO A 161 10.71 2.42 23.94
C PRO A 161 10.07 1.81 25.19
N THR A 162 8.74 1.81 25.27
CA THR A 162 7.96 1.28 26.40
C THR A 162 6.66 0.63 25.92
N ALA A 163 6.13 -0.30 26.72
CA ALA A 163 4.84 -0.96 26.45
C ALA A 163 3.65 0.02 26.48
N GLU A 164 3.76 1.08 27.28
CA GLU A 164 2.74 2.13 27.34
C GLU A 164 2.65 2.92 26.04
N LEU A 165 3.79 3.38 25.50
CA LEU A 165 3.83 4.07 24.21
C LEU A 165 3.30 3.18 23.09
N GLU A 166 3.61 1.88 23.13
CA GLU A 166 3.06 0.94 22.16
C GLU A 166 1.54 0.82 22.25
N SER A 167 1.01 0.73 23.47
CA SER A 167 -0.43 0.64 23.70
C SER A 167 -1.14 1.91 23.24
N GLN A 168 -0.54 3.08 23.49
CA GLN A 168 -1.02 4.36 22.98
C GLN A 168 -1.00 4.39 21.45
N TYR A 169 0.10 4.01 20.81
CA TYR A 169 0.20 3.98 19.35
C TYR A 169 -0.85 3.03 18.74
N THR A 170 -1.06 1.89 19.38
CA THR A 170 -2.11 0.92 19.04
C THR A 170 -3.51 1.49 19.12
N GLY A 171 -3.83 2.19 20.21
CA GLY A 171 -5.09 2.92 20.32
C GLY A 171 -5.25 3.99 19.22
N LEU A 172 -4.19 4.76 18.96
CA LEU A 172 -4.20 5.85 17.98
C LEU A 172 -4.43 5.34 16.54
N TYR A 173 -3.67 4.35 16.08
CA TYR A 173 -3.84 3.86 14.71
C TYR A 173 -5.18 3.12 14.55
N THR A 174 -5.64 2.40 15.60
CA THR A 174 -6.94 1.72 15.58
C THR A 174 -8.08 2.74 15.52
N PHE A 175 -7.97 3.84 16.25
CA PHE A 175 -8.90 4.95 16.20
C PHE A 175 -8.97 5.60 14.82
N VAL A 176 -7.81 5.96 14.24
CA VAL A 176 -7.76 6.59 12.91
C VAL A 176 -8.33 5.67 11.83
N VAL A 177 -7.96 4.39 11.84
CA VAL A 177 -8.49 3.40 10.89
C VAL A 177 -10.01 3.25 11.05
N SER A 178 -10.52 3.23 12.29
CA SER A 178 -11.95 3.18 12.58
C SER A 178 -12.69 4.41 12.04
N LEU A 179 -12.15 5.62 12.24
CA LEU A 179 -12.74 6.84 11.67
C LEU A 179 -12.84 6.76 10.15
N ILE A 180 -11.80 6.29 9.47
CA ILE A 180 -11.81 6.16 8.01
C ILE A 180 -12.86 5.14 7.55
N LEU A 181 -12.90 3.95 8.16
CA LEU A 181 -13.84 2.89 7.78
C LEU A 181 -15.29 3.28 8.06
N LEU A 182 -15.58 3.89 9.20
CA LEU A 182 -16.93 4.37 9.54
C LEU A 182 -17.41 5.52 8.65
N ASN A 183 -16.50 6.21 7.95
CA ASN A 183 -16.83 7.23 6.95
C ASN A 183 -16.89 6.68 5.52
N GLY A 184 -17.02 5.36 5.34
CA GLY A 184 -17.12 4.73 4.02
C GLY A 184 -15.78 4.47 3.35
N GLY A 185 -14.71 4.34 4.14
CA GLY A 185 -13.37 3.92 3.69
C GLY A 185 -12.47 5.04 3.17
N MET A 186 -12.96 6.28 3.13
CA MET A 186 -12.24 7.46 2.67
C MET A 186 -12.64 8.69 3.49
N LEU A 187 -11.66 9.48 3.92
CA LEU A 187 -11.89 10.62 4.81
C LEU A 187 -11.09 11.85 4.37
N PRO A 188 -11.73 12.99 4.07
CA PRO A 188 -11.01 14.23 3.74
C PRO A 188 -10.12 14.72 4.89
N ASP A 189 -8.95 15.27 4.56
CA ASP A 189 -7.92 15.73 5.50
C ASP A 189 -8.49 16.66 6.59
N GLY A 190 -9.17 17.73 6.19
CA GLY A 190 -9.77 18.68 7.13
C GLY A 190 -10.88 18.09 8.02
N LYS A 191 -11.50 16.97 7.62
CA LYS A 191 -12.47 16.26 8.48
C LYS A 191 -11.75 15.38 9.50
N LEU A 192 -10.68 14.70 9.08
CA LEU A 192 -9.81 13.92 9.98
C LEU A 192 -9.18 14.82 11.05
N GLU A 193 -8.60 15.96 10.66
CA GLU A 193 -8.01 16.93 11.59
C GLU A 193 -9.02 17.39 12.66
N ARG A 194 -10.26 17.70 12.27
CA ARG A 194 -11.32 18.08 13.21
C ARG A 194 -11.65 16.97 14.20
N TYR A 195 -11.67 15.70 13.76
CA TYR A 195 -11.89 14.58 14.68
C TYR A 195 -10.73 14.42 15.65
N LEU A 196 -9.49 14.47 15.17
CA LEU A 196 -8.30 14.34 16.01
C LEU A 196 -8.18 15.48 17.02
N LYS A 197 -8.47 16.72 16.62
CA LYS A 197 -8.50 17.86 17.53
C LYS A 197 -9.56 17.72 18.63
N ARG A 198 -10.70 17.10 18.33
CA ARG A 198 -11.80 16.93 19.30
C ARG A 198 -11.45 15.92 20.41
N VAL A 199 -10.64 14.91 20.10
CA VAL A 199 -10.22 13.88 21.06
C VAL A 199 -8.89 14.19 21.75
N ASP A 200 -8.36 15.41 21.54
CA ASP A 200 -7.13 15.91 22.15
C ASP A 200 -5.92 14.96 22.02
N VAL A 201 -5.77 14.34 20.84
CA VAL A 201 -4.64 13.40 20.60
C VAL A 201 -3.29 14.10 20.45
N GLU A 202 -3.19 15.42 20.60
CA GLU A 202 -1.94 16.16 20.37
C GLU A 202 -0.82 15.75 21.35
N GLU A 203 -1.17 15.48 22.61
CA GLU A 203 -0.20 15.03 23.62
C GLU A 203 0.27 13.59 23.34
N ALA A 204 -0.67 12.68 23.11
CA ALA A 204 -0.36 11.29 22.76
C ALA A 204 0.41 11.18 21.42
N ALA A 205 0.10 12.03 20.44
CA ALA A 205 0.82 12.14 19.18
C ALA A 205 2.26 12.63 19.38
N ALA A 206 2.47 13.59 20.30
CA ALA A 206 3.81 14.06 20.64
C ALA A 206 4.68 12.92 21.18
N GLN A 207 4.16 12.18 22.16
CA GLN A 207 4.86 11.07 22.81
C GLN A 207 5.20 9.93 21.83
N ASN A 208 4.29 9.65 20.89
CA ASN A 208 4.46 8.60 19.88
C ASN A 208 5.23 9.04 18.63
N SER A 209 5.67 10.30 18.57
CA SER A 209 6.56 10.81 17.53
C SER A 209 8.03 10.71 17.94
N VAL A 210 8.43 9.55 18.48
CA VAL A 210 9.69 9.21 19.20
C VAL A 210 11.00 9.78 18.60
N ASN A 211 11.02 10.26 17.36
CA ASN A 211 12.19 10.86 16.72
C ASN A 211 12.28 12.39 16.75
N ILE A 212 11.41 13.11 17.47
CA ILE A 212 11.24 14.55 17.22
C ILE A 212 11.18 15.38 18.51
N MET A 213 12.26 15.36 19.31
CA MET A 213 12.52 16.46 20.27
C MET A 213 12.99 17.76 19.60
N VAL A 214 13.19 17.81 18.26
CA VAL A 214 13.97 18.89 17.62
C VAL A 214 13.23 19.74 16.57
N SER A 215 12.11 19.32 15.98
CA SER A 215 11.45 20.12 14.92
C SER A 215 10.06 20.57 15.30
N GLY A 216 9.82 21.88 15.35
CA GLY A 216 8.53 22.54 15.63
C GLY A 216 7.45 22.39 14.53
N GLY A 217 7.32 21.22 13.92
CA GLY A 217 6.21 20.87 13.01
C GLY A 217 5.02 20.23 13.74
N ASP A 218 3.86 20.23 13.08
CA ASP A 218 2.60 19.67 13.60
C ASP A 218 2.77 18.20 14.05
N LYS A 219 2.47 17.95 15.32
CA LYS A 219 2.58 16.65 15.99
C LYS A 219 1.66 15.61 15.35
N THR A 220 0.46 16.04 14.94
CA THR A 220 -0.56 15.18 14.33
C THR A 220 -0.13 14.72 12.95
N GLU A 221 0.43 15.64 12.14
CA GLU A 221 0.93 15.31 10.80
C GLU A 221 2.08 14.28 10.86
N LYS A 222 2.97 14.40 11.86
CA LYS A 222 4.07 13.44 12.07
C LYS A 222 3.57 12.07 12.49
N LEU A 223 2.56 12.01 13.35
CA LEU A 223 1.90 10.76 13.73
C LEU A 223 1.29 10.08 12.49
N LEU A 224 0.57 10.83 11.66
CA LEU A 224 -0.02 10.31 10.43
C LEU A 224 1.05 9.85 9.43
N LYS A 225 2.18 10.55 9.30
CA LYS A 225 3.33 10.10 8.50
C LYS A 225 3.93 8.79 9.03
N ARG A 226 4.01 8.60 10.35
CA ARG A 226 4.43 7.33 10.95
C ARG A 226 3.43 6.21 10.60
N MET A 227 2.14 6.45 10.77
CA MET A 227 1.09 5.48 10.40
C MET A 227 1.08 5.14 8.91
N GLU A 228 1.41 6.10 8.05
CA GLU A 228 1.57 5.88 6.61
C GLU A 228 2.78 4.98 6.31
N LYS A 229 3.92 5.24 6.96
CA LYS A 229 5.13 4.42 6.84
C LYS A 229 4.88 2.97 7.30
N ASP A 230 4.17 2.80 8.40
CA ASP A 230 3.84 1.49 8.98
C ASP A 230 2.70 0.79 8.19
N GLY A 231 2.05 1.51 7.27
CA GLY A 231 1.09 0.95 6.30
C GLY A 231 -0.36 0.86 6.80
N TYR A 232 -0.69 1.56 7.89
CA TYR A 232 -2.06 1.64 8.43
C TYR A 232 -2.96 2.58 7.62
N VAL A 233 -2.40 3.68 7.11
CA VAL A 233 -3.13 4.70 6.34
C VAL A 233 -2.37 5.04 5.05
N ILE A 234 -3.08 5.63 4.09
CA ILE A 234 -2.53 6.13 2.83
C ILE A 234 -3.09 7.53 2.59
N LYS A 235 -2.20 8.50 2.37
CA LYS A 235 -2.56 9.85 1.95
C LYS A 235 -2.70 9.89 0.42
N ILE A 236 -3.85 10.34 -0.06
CA ILE A 236 -4.13 10.52 -1.49
C ILE A 236 -4.24 12.01 -1.75
N ARG A 237 -3.44 12.49 -2.69
CA ARG A 237 -3.51 13.85 -3.22
C ARG A 237 -4.00 13.78 -4.66
N ASP A 238 -5.16 14.37 -4.93
CA ASP A 238 -5.72 14.46 -6.28
C ASP A 238 -5.82 15.93 -6.71
N ASN A 239 -5.15 16.26 -7.81
CA ASN A 239 -5.14 17.58 -8.44
C ASN A 239 -5.86 17.56 -9.80
N THR A 240 -6.55 16.47 -10.16
CA THR A 240 -7.15 16.31 -11.49
C THR A 240 -8.36 17.20 -11.74
N SER A 241 -8.97 17.74 -10.68
CA SER A 241 -10.11 18.65 -10.75
C SER A 241 -9.72 20.14 -10.81
N GLY A 242 -8.42 20.47 -10.78
CA GLY A 242 -7.93 21.85 -10.64
C GLY A 242 -7.90 22.38 -9.20
N GLU A 243 -8.59 21.72 -8.28
CA GLU A 243 -8.49 21.92 -6.84
C GLU A 243 -7.68 20.77 -6.21
N GLU A 244 -6.73 21.09 -5.33
CA GLU A 244 -5.96 20.09 -4.57
C GLU A 244 -6.86 19.49 -3.49
N THR A 245 -7.27 18.25 -3.68
CA THR A 245 -8.04 17.49 -2.70
C THR A 245 -7.15 16.45 -2.04
N VAL A 246 -7.18 16.43 -0.71
CA VAL A 246 -6.39 15.53 0.12
C VAL A 246 -7.33 14.63 0.93
N GLU A 247 -7.19 13.33 0.72
CA GLU A 247 -8.04 12.32 1.34
C GLU A 247 -7.20 11.18 1.94
N TRP A 248 -7.67 10.62 3.04
CA TRP A 248 -7.06 9.49 3.73
C TRP A 248 -7.85 8.22 3.49
N THR A 249 -7.14 7.13 3.24
CA THR A 249 -7.71 5.78 3.09
C THR A 249 -6.95 4.78 3.95
N VAL A 250 -7.56 3.62 4.23
CA VAL A 250 -6.90 2.57 5.02
C VAL A 250 -5.88 1.83 4.17
N GLY A 251 -4.65 1.72 4.69
CA GLY A 251 -3.57 0.97 4.08
C GLY A 251 -3.68 -0.55 4.25
N PRO A 252 -2.85 -1.34 3.54
CA PRO A 252 -2.95 -2.80 3.57
C PRO A 252 -2.84 -3.41 4.96
N ARG A 253 -1.93 -2.89 5.80
CA ARG A 253 -1.72 -3.40 7.16
C ARG A 253 -2.93 -3.13 8.05
N GLY A 254 -3.47 -1.91 8.00
CA GLY A 254 -4.67 -1.54 8.76
C GLY A 254 -5.90 -2.37 8.37
N ARG A 255 -6.01 -2.80 7.11
CA ARG A 255 -7.09 -3.70 6.69
C ARG A 255 -6.90 -5.12 7.19
N THR A 256 -5.67 -5.63 7.23
CA THR A 256 -5.39 -7.01 7.66
C THR A 256 -5.48 -7.16 9.18
N GLU A 257 -4.93 -6.21 9.94
CA GLU A 257 -4.87 -6.31 11.42
C GLU A 257 -6.16 -5.85 12.10
N ILE A 258 -6.80 -4.79 11.60
CA ILE A 258 -8.02 -4.24 12.21
C ILE A 258 -9.23 -4.68 11.39
N GLY A 259 -9.31 -4.22 10.14
CA GLY A 259 -10.45 -4.49 9.25
C GLY A 259 -11.81 -4.16 9.89
N ASP A 260 -12.89 -4.65 9.30
CA ASP A 260 -14.25 -4.37 9.79
C ASP A 260 -14.50 -4.98 11.18
N THR A 261 -13.92 -6.16 11.45
CA THR A 261 -14.07 -6.87 12.72
C THR A 261 -13.43 -6.10 13.88
N GLY A 262 -12.22 -5.57 13.70
CA GLY A 262 -11.53 -4.78 14.70
C GLY A 262 -12.25 -3.47 14.99
N VAL A 263 -12.77 -2.79 13.96
CA VAL A 263 -13.59 -1.58 14.16
C VAL A 263 -14.86 -1.89 14.96
N ARG A 264 -15.57 -2.98 14.65
CA ARG A 264 -16.74 -3.40 15.43
C ARG A 264 -16.36 -3.68 16.89
N GLY A 265 -15.26 -4.39 17.12
CA GLY A 265 -14.74 -4.66 18.46
C GLY A 265 -14.43 -3.38 19.23
N MET A 266 -13.74 -2.43 18.60
CA MET A 266 -13.43 -1.13 19.20
C MET A 266 -14.70 -0.35 19.56
N VAL A 267 -15.66 -0.25 18.63
CA VAL A 267 -16.91 0.49 18.88
C VAL A 267 -17.70 -0.14 20.03
N ARG A 268 -17.79 -1.47 20.08
CA ARG A 268 -18.44 -2.18 21.20
C ARG A 268 -17.74 -1.89 22.54
N GLN A 269 -16.41 -1.88 22.55
CA GLN A 269 -15.65 -1.59 23.77
C GLN A 269 -15.83 -0.13 24.24
N VAL A 270 -15.89 0.83 23.31
CA VAL A 270 -16.02 2.26 23.62
C VAL A 270 -17.44 2.62 24.07
N TYR A 271 -18.46 2.09 23.39
CA TYR A 271 -19.85 2.37 23.72
C TYR A 271 -20.38 1.48 24.87
N GLY A 272 -19.74 0.34 25.15
CA GLY A 272 -20.09 -0.54 26.26
C GLY A 272 -21.48 -1.14 26.11
N GLU A 273 -22.19 -1.28 27.24
CA GLU A 273 -23.60 -1.67 27.26
C GLU A 273 -24.47 -0.46 26.88
N VAL A 274 -24.98 -0.47 25.65
CA VAL A 274 -25.98 0.50 25.19
C VAL A 274 -27.38 -0.09 25.30
N ASP A 275 -28.38 0.76 25.57
CA ASP A 275 -29.79 0.36 25.75
C ASP A 275 -30.37 -0.40 24.53
N ASP A 276 -29.94 -0.02 23.32
CA ASP A 276 -30.31 -0.72 22.07
C ASP A 276 -29.06 -1.20 21.32
N GLN A 277 -28.57 -2.37 21.72
CA GLN A 277 -27.46 -3.05 21.03
C GLN A 277 -27.79 -3.36 19.57
N ALA A 278 -29.06 -3.61 19.22
CA ALA A 278 -29.46 -3.93 17.86
C ALA A 278 -29.40 -2.70 16.96
N GLU A 279 -29.73 -1.51 17.47
CA GLU A 279 -29.55 -0.26 16.74
C GLU A 279 -28.07 0.02 16.46
N LEU A 280 -27.19 -0.19 17.44
CA LEU A 280 -25.75 -0.03 17.28
C LEU A 280 -25.20 -0.95 16.19
N GLU A 281 -25.58 -2.23 16.19
CA GLU A 281 -25.16 -3.17 15.15
C GLU A 281 -25.68 -2.77 13.76
N ARG A 282 -26.95 -2.34 13.64
CA ARG A 282 -27.48 -1.84 12.36
C ARG A 282 -26.74 -0.58 11.90
N ALA A 283 -26.34 0.31 12.81
CA ALA A 283 -25.57 1.51 12.48
C ALA A 283 -24.15 1.17 12.00
N LEU A 284 -23.51 0.17 12.63
CA LEU A 284 -22.22 -0.36 12.21
C LEU A 284 -22.30 -1.01 10.82
N GLU A 285 -23.34 -1.81 10.57
CA GLU A 285 -23.57 -2.42 9.26
C GLU A 285 -23.76 -1.37 8.16
N ARG A 286 -24.52 -0.30 8.41
CA ARG A 286 -24.68 0.81 7.46
C ARG A 286 -23.35 1.52 7.20
N SER A 287 -22.53 1.73 8.23
CA SER A 287 -21.29 2.51 8.14
C SER A 287 -20.12 1.71 7.53
N LEU A 288 -20.04 0.40 7.80
CA LEU A 288 -18.99 -0.47 7.26
C LEU A 288 -19.38 -1.08 5.90
N GLY A 289 -20.66 -1.42 5.71
CA GLY A 289 -21.20 -1.94 4.45
C GLY A 289 -21.19 -0.91 3.31
N THR A 290 -20.98 0.37 3.62
CA THR A 290 -20.76 1.42 2.63
C THR A 290 -19.35 1.41 2.02
N ASN A 291 -18.45 0.49 2.41
CA ASN A 291 -17.21 0.21 1.67
C ASN A 291 -17.46 -0.32 0.23
N GLU A 292 -18.71 -0.64 -0.14
CA GLU A 292 -19.11 -0.83 -1.55
C GLU A 292 -19.41 0.48 -2.30
N VAL A 293 -19.65 1.59 -1.61
CA VAL A 293 -20.00 2.88 -2.24
C VAL A 293 -18.87 3.45 -3.11
N PRO A 294 -17.57 3.28 -2.79
CA PRO A 294 -16.49 3.60 -3.72
C PRO A 294 -16.58 2.81 -5.04
N LYS A 295 -17.14 1.59 -5.03
CA LYS A 295 -17.48 0.85 -6.26
C LYS A 295 -18.71 1.44 -6.94
N ARG A 296 -19.80 1.70 -6.21
CA ARG A 296 -21.08 2.21 -6.79
C ARG A 296 -21.00 3.63 -7.35
N ARG A 297 -20.33 4.56 -6.67
CA ARG A 297 -20.11 5.95 -7.14
C ARG A 297 -19.21 5.98 -8.38
N ALA A 298 -18.27 5.05 -8.48
CA ALA A 298 -17.40 4.88 -9.65
C ALA A 298 -18.09 4.18 -10.82
N GLU A 299 -18.97 3.21 -10.58
CA GLU A 299 -19.79 2.55 -11.59
C GLU A 299 -20.82 3.51 -12.21
N GLN A 300 -21.45 4.36 -11.39
CA GLN A 300 -22.37 5.39 -11.87
C GLN A 300 -21.67 6.50 -12.67
N ALA A 301 -20.46 6.92 -12.25
CA ALA A 301 -19.63 7.86 -13.02
C ALA A 301 -19.11 7.26 -14.34
N ALA A 302 -18.81 5.96 -14.38
CA ALA A 302 -18.38 5.27 -15.60
C ALA A 302 -19.54 5.01 -16.59
N GLN A 303 -20.76 4.77 -16.11
CA GLN A 303 -21.95 4.59 -16.95
C GLN A 303 -22.44 5.89 -17.58
N THR A 304 -22.39 7.01 -16.85
CA THR A 304 -22.75 8.34 -17.37
C THR A 304 -21.81 8.81 -18.48
N GLN A 305 -20.50 8.53 -18.39
CA GLN A 305 -19.54 8.83 -19.46
C GLN A 305 -19.69 7.93 -20.70
N LYS A 306 -20.08 6.65 -20.55
CA LYS A 306 -20.38 5.77 -21.70
C LYS A 306 -21.65 6.21 -22.46
N LYS A 307 -22.68 6.70 -21.75
CA LYS A 307 -23.87 7.30 -22.38
C LYS A 307 -23.55 8.59 -23.13
N GLY A 308 -22.70 9.46 -22.57
CA GLY A 308 -22.24 10.68 -23.25
C GLY A 308 -21.42 10.42 -24.52
N ARG A 309 -20.62 9.33 -24.54
CA ARG A 309 -19.83 8.94 -25.72
C ARG A 309 -20.69 8.35 -26.85
N ARG A 310 -21.74 7.56 -26.53
CA ARG A 310 -22.68 7.05 -27.53
C ARG A 310 -23.50 8.17 -28.19
N ARG A 311 -23.96 9.15 -27.39
CA ARG A 311 -24.77 10.27 -27.90
C ARG A 311 -24.00 11.20 -28.84
N ARG A 312 -22.66 11.25 -28.74
CA ARG A 312 -21.81 12.06 -29.64
C ARG A 312 -21.50 11.35 -30.97
N THR A 313 -21.67 10.03 -31.05
CA THR A 313 -21.46 9.28 -32.29
C THR A 313 -22.74 9.27 -33.15
N GLU A 314 -23.92 9.22 -32.54
CA GLU A 314 -25.21 9.23 -33.26
C GLU A 314 -25.56 10.57 -33.92
N VAL A 315 -25.02 11.70 -33.46
CA VAL A 315 -25.28 13.03 -34.05
C VAL A 315 -24.44 13.28 -35.32
N ARG A 316 -23.47 12.42 -35.64
CA ARG A 316 -22.55 12.64 -36.77
C ARG A 316 -22.87 11.82 -38.04
N GLU A 317 -23.91 10.99 -38.01
CA GLU A 317 -24.33 10.14 -39.15
C GLU A 317 -25.75 10.45 -39.68
N GLY A 318 -26.26 11.66 -39.42
CA GLY A 318 -27.58 12.09 -39.93
C GLY A 318 -27.55 13.50 -40.50
N GLY A 319 -27.14 13.65 -41.76
CA GLY A 319 -27.21 14.92 -42.49
C GLY A 319 -26.41 14.86 -43.78
N GLY A 320 -27.02 14.27 -44.83
CA GLY A 320 -26.48 14.26 -46.18
C GLY A 320 -27.01 15.41 -47.05
N THR A 321 -26.29 15.63 -48.17
CA THR A 321 -26.71 16.23 -49.47
C THR A 321 -27.10 17.73 -49.45
N SER A 322 -26.71 18.63 -50.35
CA SER A 322 -26.21 18.58 -51.74
C SER A 322 -25.59 19.96 -52.12
N ASP A 323 -24.97 20.00 -53.31
CA ASP A 323 -24.73 21.16 -54.20
C ASP A 323 -23.32 21.79 -54.21
N GLU A 324 -22.49 21.31 -55.15
CA GLU A 324 -21.48 22.08 -55.87
C GLU A 324 -21.20 21.45 -57.25
N SER A 325 -21.57 22.15 -58.33
CA SER A 325 -20.88 22.17 -59.63
C SER A 325 -21.53 23.30 -60.48
N SER A 326 -20.95 24.50 -60.51
CA SER A 326 -19.89 24.97 -61.42
C SER A 326 -20.46 25.53 -62.74
N ASP A 327 -20.25 26.84 -62.92
CA ASP A 327 -20.65 27.69 -64.03
C ASP A 327 -19.87 27.42 -65.34
N ASP A 328 -20.58 27.67 -66.44
CA ASP A 328 -20.25 28.26 -67.76
C ASP A 328 -18.99 27.89 -68.58
N ASP A 329 -19.30 27.75 -69.89
CA ASP A 329 -18.51 27.75 -71.14
C ASP A 329 -17.55 26.58 -71.48
#